data_AF-A0A661ZRW4-F1
#
_entry.id   AF-A0A661ZRW4-F1
#
_cell.length_a   1.000
_cell.length_b   1.000
_cell.length_c   1.000
_cell.angle_alpha   90.00
_cell.angle_beta   90.00
_cell.angle_gamma   90.00
#
_symmetry.space_group_name_H-M   'P 1'
#
loop_
_entity.id
_entity.type
_entity.pdbx_description
1 polymer ?
#
loop_
_entity_poly.entity_id
_entity_poly.type
_entity_poly.pdbx_seq_one_letter_code
_entity_poly.pdbx_strand_id
1 'polypeptide(L)'
;MMKKTSFVLIALLSIFVVLINSCKHDPEKVVQDEPPIIEPPIDTVACDSSNVTYPGIVQPILEAYCISCHSGPTPQGALDFDDYNDVAFVAQSGQLLGSLKHLEGFEPMPPDQDKISNCEISLIDKWINDTTFVTPPDTTECDTSFVTYLGSVYPIFEANCITCHAPPTPEGGIDLTNYEHVSFLAISGQLLGSVKHEAGYIPMPDNAPPLSECEILTIEKWINDTTFVIPPDTTECDTSFITYAGTVYPIFESSCIACHAPPTPAGGIDLTNYEHVSFLAQSGQLLGSINHEAGFVPMPDNAPPLSECEILQITKWVNDTTFNTGSGGIPCDPDTAYFQNDVLPLLISSCGIAGCHDEASAEGEVILTSYYYVMQTADVEPFEPWESDIIEVINDSDPDDRMPPPPAPVLTQDQKDMIYDWIAQGALNNYCELEDCDSVNVSFSGQVFPIIQNSCYGCHSGSNPSGGISLTNHSQIASSGSILPGNAGSLLGSITHASGNVPMPQNGPSLSDCDIAQIRKWIDDGMPDN
;
A
#
# COMPACT_ATOMS: atom_id res chain seq x y z
N MET A 1 -49.21 38.97 -57.13
CA MET A 1 -50.20 37.98 -57.62
C MET A 1 -50.30 36.85 -56.60
N MET A 2 -51.53 36.56 -56.13
CA MET A 2 -52.01 35.32 -55.46
C MET A 2 -51.23 34.87 -54.19
N LYS A 3 -51.62 35.19 -52.94
CA LYS A 3 -52.80 34.75 -52.16
C LYS A 3 -53.22 33.30 -52.41
N LYS A 4 -53.07 32.43 -51.39
CA LYS A 4 -54.08 31.44 -50.99
C LYS A 4 -53.91 31.03 -49.53
N THR A 5 -55.04 31.10 -48.85
CA THR A 5 -55.31 30.89 -47.42
C THR A 5 -56.04 29.56 -47.20
N SER A 6 -55.92 29.08 -45.95
CA SER A 6 -56.87 28.24 -45.19
C SER A 6 -56.92 26.74 -45.49
N PHE A 7 -56.85 25.92 -44.44
CA PHE A 7 -57.81 24.87 -44.06
C PHE A 7 -57.44 24.40 -42.62
N VAL A 8 -58.23 24.78 -41.60
CA VAL A 8 -59.14 23.90 -40.81
C VAL A 8 -58.41 23.22 -39.61
N LEU A 9 -58.95 22.97 -38.41
CA LEU A 9 -60.04 23.43 -37.55
C LEU A 9 -60.08 22.37 -36.40
N ILE A 10 -59.76 22.76 -35.16
CA ILE A 10 -60.45 22.36 -33.91
C ILE A 10 -60.23 20.96 -33.26
N ALA A 11 -60.17 21.06 -31.91
CA ALA A 11 -60.48 20.12 -30.81
C ALA A 11 -59.33 19.24 -30.28
N LEU A 12 -59.06 19.12 -28.97
CA LEU A 12 -59.59 19.63 -27.69
C LEU A 12 -58.46 19.32 -26.67
N LEU A 13 -57.85 20.27 -25.97
CA LEU A 13 -58.28 20.92 -24.71
C LEU A 13 -58.40 20.00 -23.48
N SER A 14 -57.38 20.07 -22.63
CA SER A 14 -57.50 20.09 -21.16
C SER A 14 -56.27 20.86 -20.63
N ILE A 15 -56.38 22.15 -20.25
CA ILE A 15 -56.88 22.66 -18.95
C ILE A 15 -55.92 22.19 -17.85
N PHE A 16 -55.25 23.01 -17.03
CA PHE A 16 -55.46 24.36 -16.52
C PHE A 16 -54.07 24.79 -15.93
N VAL A 17 -53.51 25.96 -16.24
CA VAL A 17 -53.64 27.24 -15.48
C VAL A 17 -52.68 27.36 -14.28
N VAL A 18 -52.00 28.48 -14.00
CA VAL A 18 -51.81 29.76 -14.68
C VAL A 18 -50.87 30.64 -13.80
N LEU A 19 -50.30 31.72 -14.39
CA LEU A 19 -50.04 33.05 -13.76
C LEU A 19 -48.84 33.22 -12.79
N ILE A 20 -48.06 34.31 -12.75
CA ILE A 20 -48.02 35.59 -13.51
C ILE A 20 -46.65 36.27 -13.32
N ASN A 21 -46.25 37.06 -14.35
CA ASN A 21 -45.70 38.43 -14.31
C ASN A 21 -44.43 38.76 -13.50
N SER A 22 -43.42 39.33 -14.17
CA SER A 22 -43.36 40.78 -14.45
C SER A 22 -42.09 41.24 -15.20
N CYS A 23 -42.33 41.97 -16.28
CA CYS A 23 -41.64 43.13 -16.87
C CYS A 23 -40.23 43.54 -16.39
N LYS A 24 -39.29 43.84 -17.33
CA LYS A 24 -38.93 45.23 -17.78
C LYS A 24 -37.64 45.32 -18.63
N HIS A 25 -37.75 46.15 -19.67
CA HIS A 25 -36.79 47.10 -20.27
C HIS A 25 -35.49 46.63 -20.96
N ASP A 26 -35.37 47.06 -22.22
CA ASP A 26 -34.16 47.05 -23.06
C ASP A 26 -33.02 47.92 -22.51
N PRO A 27 -31.75 47.58 -22.82
CA PRO A 27 -30.58 48.06 -22.09
C PRO A 27 -30.02 49.38 -22.62
N GLU A 28 -29.51 50.18 -21.68
CA GLU A 28 -28.57 51.26 -21.94
C GLU A 28 -27.19 50.65 -22.26
N LYS A 29 -26.46 51.23 -23.22
CA LYS A 29 -25.15 50.76 -23.67
C LYS A 29 -24.14 50.80 -22.53
N VAL A 30 -23.86 49.65 -21.95
CA VAL A 30 -22.64 49.39 -21.18
C VAL A 30 -21.57 48.97 -22.18
N VAL A 31 -20.42 49.64 -22.12
CA VAL A 31 -19.17 49.16 -22.70
C VAL A 31 -18.90 47.81 -22.02
N GLN A 32 -19.20 46.72 -22.71
CA GLN A 32 -18.75 45.42 -22.25
C GLN A 32 -17.25 45.38 -22.49
N ASP A 33 -16.50 45.55 -21.40
CA ASP A 33 -15.18 44.97 -21.29
C ASP A 33 -15.27 43.51 -21.77
N GLU A 34 -14.31 43.13 -22.62
CA GLU A 34 -14.17 41.76 -23.10
C GLU A 34 -14.24 40.82 -21.89
N PRO A 35 -15.04 39.73 -21.93
CA PRO A 35 -15.09 38.79 -20.83
C PRO A 35 -13.66 38.37 -20.49
N PRO A 36 -13.28 38.27 -19.20
CA PRO A 36 -11.95 37.80 -18.87
C PRO A 36 -11.77 36.47 -19.58
N ILE A 37 -10.69 36.36 -20.35
CA ILE A 37 -10.22 35.06 -20.80
C ILE A 37 -9.99 34.30 -19.50
N ILE A 38 -10.93 33.43 -19.15
CA ILE A 38 -10.68 32.38 -18.19
C ILE A 38 -9.74 31.47 -18.95
N GLU A 39 -8.45 31.75 -18.83
CA GLU A 39 -7.45 30.77 -19.20
C GLU A 39 -7.80 29.50 -18.41
N PRO A 40 -7.83 28.32 -19.06
CA PRO A 40 -7.97 27.07 -18.32
C PRO A 40 -6.91 27.08 -17.21
N PRO A 41 -7.22 26.51 -16.03
CA PRO A 41 -6.28 26.51 -14.92
C PRO A 41 -4.94 26.05 -15.44
N ILE A 42 -3.93 26.92 -15.32
CA ILE A 42 -2.55 26.57 -15.61
C ILE A 42 -2.26 25.41 -14.67
N ASP A 43 -2.12 24.24 -15.26
CA ASP A 43 -1.72 23.01 -14.61
C ASP A 43 -0.29 23.22 -14.09
N THR A 44 -0.19 23.72 -12.84
CA THR A 44 1.07 23.93 -12.13
C THR A 44 1.41 22.76 -11.22
N VAL A 45 0.65 21.65 -11.26
CA VAL A 45 1.17 20.37 -10.79
C VAL A 45 2.13 19.90 -11.87
N ALA A 46 3.42 19.88 -11.57
CA ALA A 46 4.36 19.23 -12.47
C ALA A 46 3.88 17.79 -12.61
N CYS A 47 3.38 17.44 -13.80
CA CYS A 47 2.95 16.08 -14.11
C CYS A 47 4.16 15.18 -13.84
N ASP A 48 4.14 14.46 -12.72
CA ASP A 48 5.25 13.62 -12.33
C ASP A 48 5.31 12.47 -13.32
N SER A 49 6.23 12.63 -14.27
CA SER A 49 6.45 11.66 -15.31
C SER A 49 7.53 10.66 -14.88
N SER A 50 8.09 10.76 -13.68
CA SER A 50 9.08 9.79 -13.22
C SER A 50 8.40 8.43 -12.97
N ASN A 51 9.01 7.37 -13.51
CA ASN A 51 8.58 5.97 -13.31
C ASN A 51 7.11 5.64 -13.68
N VAL A 52 6.67 6.03 -14.88
CA VAL A 52 5.32 5.69 -15.37
C VAL A 52 5.24 4.19 -15.71
N THR A 53 4.42 3.44 -14.95
CA THR A 53 4.16 2.01 -15.18
C THR A 53 2.70 1.76 -15.57
N TYR A 54 2.44 0.63 -16.22
CA TYR A 54 1.07 0.25 -16.59
C TYR A 54 0.14 0.12 -15.37
N PRO A 55 0.40 -0.77 -14.39
CA PRO A 55 -0.53 -0.96 -13.27
C PRO A 55 -0.59 0.26 -12.33
N GLY A 56 0.51 1.02 -12.19
CA GLY A 56 0.57 2.12 -11.24
C GLY A 56 -0.05 3.42 -11.72
N ILE A 57 0.06 3.73 -13.03
CA ILE A 57 -0.34 5.04 -13.56
C ILE A 57 -1.32 4.93 -14.73
N VAL A 58 -1.09 4.02 -15.68
CA VAL A 58 -1.92 3.94 -16.88
C VAL A 58 -3.24 3.24 -16.61
N GLN A 59 -3.23 2.13 -15.87
CA GLN A 59 -4.43 1.36 -15.54
C GLN A 59 -5.46 2.21 -14.77
N PRO A 60 -5.11 2.99 -13.72
CA PRO A 60 -6.07 3.89 -13.07
C PRO A 60 -6.69 4.93 -14.02
N ILE A 61 -5.93 5.43 -14.99
CA ILE A 61 -6.46 6.36 -16.00
C ILE A 61 -7.44 5.61 -16.93
N LEU A 62 -7.13 4.38 -17.33
CA LEU A 62 -8.04 3.57 -18.16
C LEU A 62 -9.30 3.18 -17.39
N GLU A 63 -9.20 2.85 -16.10
CA GLU A 63 -10.33 2.58 -15.20
C GLU A 63 -11.25 3.79 -15.10
N ALA A 64 -10.67 4.98 -14.91
CA ALA A 64 -11.42 6.22 -14.77
C ALA A 64 -12.17 6.64 -16.05
N TYR A 65 -11.55 6.47 -17.22
CA TYR A 65 -12.05 7.10 -18.46
C TYR A 65 -12.41 6.13 -19.60
N CYS A 66 -11.99 4.87 -19.54
CA CYS A 66 -12.07 3.95 -20.69
C CYS A 66 -12.88 2.67 -20.38
N ILE A 67 -12.67 2.06 -19.21
CA ILE A 67 -13.23 0.73 -18.88
C ILE A 67 -14.76 0.72 -18.92
N SER A 68 -15.43 1.78 -18.47
CA SER A 68 -16.91 1.86 -18.50
C SER A 68 -17.56 1.56 -19.86
N CYS A 69 -16.77 1.70 -20.93
CA CYS A 69 -17.18 1.49 -22.32
C CYS A 69 -16.40 0.35 -23.00
N HIS A 70 -15.14 0.18 -22.64
CA HIS A 70 -14.22 -0.81 -23.21
C HIS A 70 -14.07 -2.07 -22.37
N SER A 71 -15.05 -2.45 -21.54
CA SER A 71 -14.94 -3.69 -20.74
C SER A 71 -16.17 -4.59 -20.77
N GLY A 72 -16.03 -5.80 -20.21
CA GLY A 72 -17.11 -6.77 -20.06
C GLY A 72 -17.44 -7.54 -21.34
N PRO A 73 -18.59 -8.27 -21.39
CA PRO A 73 -18.87 -9.28 -22.41
C PRO A 73 -19.12 -8.72 -23.83
N THR A 74 -19.28 -7.40 -23.98
CA THR A 74 -19.47 -6.74 -25.27
C THR A 74 -18.73 -5.40 -25.28
N PRO A 75 -17.39 -5.40 -25.29
CA PRO A 75 -16.60 -4.19 -25.19
C PRO A 75 -16.67 -3.41 -26.50
N GLN A 76 -16.68 -2.09 -26.41
CA GLN A 76 -16.89 -1.24 -27.58
C GLN A 76 -15.67 -1.26 -28.50
N GLY A 77 -15.93 -1.39 -29.80
CA GLY A 77 -14.86 -1.62 -30.77
C GLY A 77 -14.20 -3.02 -30.69
N ALA A 78 -14.75 -3.93 -29.87
CA ALA A 78 -14.16 -5.24 -29.57
C ALA A 78 -12.75 -5.13 -28.93
N LEU A 79 -12.55 -4.11 -28.09
CA LEU A 79 -11.33 -3.83 -27.36
C LEU A 79 -11.65 -3.91 -25.87
N ASP A 80 -11.21 -4.97 -25.20
CA ASP A 80 -11.43 -5.21 -23.77
C ASP A 80 -10.26 -4.67 -22.93
N PHE A 81 -10.47 -3.56 -22.24
CA PHE A 81 -9.45 -2.91 -21.43
C PHE A 81 -9.29 -3.52 -20.04
N ASP A 82 -10.09 -4.55 -19.70
CA ASP A 82 -9.77 -5.47 -18.61
C ASP A 82 -8.62 -6.42 -19.01
N ASP A 83 -8.35 -6.58 -20.32
CA ASP A 83 -7.22 -7.35 -20.87
C ASP A 83 -6.08 -6.42 -21.28
N TYR A 84 -4.93 -6.57 -20.63
CA TYR A 84 -3.72 -5.82 -20.95
C TYR A 84 -3.28 -5.97 -22.41
N ASN A 85 -3.54 -7.12 -23.06
CA ASN A 85 -3.14 -7.37 -24.44
C ASN A 85 -3.87 -6.47 -25.43
N ASP A 86 -5.15 -6.22 -25.20
CA ASP A 86 -5.96 -5.33 -26.05
C ASP A 86 -5.52 -3.87 -25.88
N VAL A 87 -5.20 -3.47 -24.65
CA VAL A 87 -4.63 -2.14 -24.35
C VAL A 87 -3.27 -1.96 -25.00
N ALA A 88 -2.39 -2.95 -24.88
CA ALA A 88 -1.08 -2.96 -25.52
C ALA A 88 -1.20 -2.92 -27.05
N PHE A 89 -2.13 -3.66 -27.65
CA PHE A 89 -2.39 -3.67 -29.08
C PHE A 89 -2.78 -2.28 -29.62
N VAL A 90 -3.70 -1.58 -28.94
CA VAL A 90 -4.12 -0.23 -29.35
C VAL A 90 -3.09 0.86 -29.04
N ALA A 91 -2.28 0.68 -28.00
CA ALA A 91 -1.13 1.52 -27.69
C ALA A 91 -0.07 1.43 -28.80
N GLN A 92 0.29 0.22 -29.21
CA GLN A 92 1.30 -0.07 -30.24
C GLN A 92 0.92 0.41 -31.63
N SER A 93 -0.36 0.30 -31.99
CA SER A 93 -0.85 0.79 -33.28
C SER A 93 -0.91 2.31 -33.37
N GLY A 94 -0.68 3.02 -32.26
CA GLY A 94 -0.84 4.47 -32.14
C GLY A 94 -2.30 4.93 -32.08
N GLN A 95 -3.26 4.00 -32.10
CA GLN A 95 -4.69 4.32 -32.05
C GLN A 95 -5.09 4.92 -30.70
N LEU A 96 -4.59 4.37 -29.59
CA LEU A 96 -4.90 4.88 -28.25
C LEU A 96 -4.51 6.36 -28.10
N LEU A 97 -3.25 6.68 -28.41
CA LEU A 97 -2.75 8.04 -28.27
C LEU A 97 -3.36 9.01 -29.30
N GLY A 98 -3.63 8.54 -30.52
CA GLY A 98 -4.29 9.33 -31.57
C GLY A 98 -5.73 9.70 -31.21
N SER A 99 -6.48 8.75 -30.64
CA SER A 99 -7.84 8.94 -30.15
C SER A 99 -7.91 9.84 -28.91
N LEU A 100 -7.01 9.70 -27.94
CA LEU A 100 -6.95 10.55 -26.74
C LEU A 100 -6.53 12.00 -27.07
N LYS A 101 -5.63 12.17 -28.04
CA LYS A 101 -5.20 13.51 -28.51
C LYS A 101 -6.19 14.15 -29.48
N HIS A 102 -7.30 13.48 -29.84
CA HIS A 102 -8.28 13.87 -30.86
C HIS A 102 -7.59 14.32 -32.17
N LEU A 103 -6.65 13.52 -32.68
CA LEU A 103 -5.94 13.84 -33.92
C LEU A 103 -6.83 13.59 -35.15
N GLU A 104 -6.59 14.35 -36.23
CA GLU A 104 -7.32 14.18 -37.48
C GLU A 104 -7.14 12.76 -38.04
N GLY A 105 -8.27 12.07 -38.32
CA GLY A 105 -8.28 10.69 -38.81
C GLY A 105 -8.42 9.62 -37.73
N PHE A 106 -8.51 10.00 -36.45
CA PHE A 106 -8.82 9.11 -35.32
C PHE A 106 -10.21 9.45 -34.75
N GLU A 107 -10.96 8.43 -34.34
CA GLU A 107 -12.23 8.64 -33.63
C GLU A 107 -11.92 9.19 -32.22
N PRO A 108 -12.46 10.36 -31.84
CA PRO A 108 -12.12 11.02 -30.57
C PRO A 108 -12.66 10.22 -29.39
N MET A 109 -11.81 10.03 -28.39
CA MET A 109 -12.15 9.36 -27.13
C MET A 109 -11.78 10.24 -25.92
N PRO A 110 -12.66 10.35 -24.90
CA PRO A 110 -14.04 9.85 -24.86
C PRO A 110 -14.96 10.52 -25.92
N PRO A 111 -15.98 9.82 -26.45
CA PRO A 111 -16.76 10.30 -27.59
C PRO A 111 -17.68 11.46 -27.20
N ASP A 112 -17.74 12.50 -28.04
CA ASP A 112 -18.53 13.72 -27.83
C ASP A 112 -18.23 14.46 -26.51
N GLN A 113 -17.07 14.22 -25.90
CA GLN A 113 -16.60 14.90 -24.69
C GLN A 113 -15.30 15.68 -24.93
N ASP A 114 -14.97 16.55 -23.98
CA ASP A 114 -13.64 17.17 -23.91
C ASP A 114 -12.57 16.09 -23.68
N LYS A 115 -11.32 16.40 -24.07
CA LYS A 115 -10.18 15.51 -23.82
C LYS A 115 -10.00 15.29 -22.31
N ILE A 116 -9.54 14.10 -21.93
CA ILE A 116 -8.90 13.90 -20.62
C ILE A 116 -7.70 14.87 -20.49
N SER A 117 -7.22 15.10 -19.26
CA SER A 117 -6.24 16.15 -19.00
C SER A 117 -4.95 15.97 -19.81
N ASN A 118 -4.27 17.08 -20.12
CA ASN A 118 -2.99 17.02 -20.83
C ASN A 118 -1.93 16.24 -20.03
N CYS A 119 -2.00 16.25 -18.70
CA CYS A 119 -1.12 15.46 -17.85
C CYS A 119 -1.38 13.95 -18.05
N GLU A 120 -2.63 13.48 -17.95
CA GLU A 120 -2.99 12.07 -18.17
C GLU A 120 -2.59 11.58 -19.57
N ILE A 121 -2.82 12.40 -20.60
CA ILE A 121 -2.37 12.11 -21.96
C ILE A 121 -0.84 11.98 -22.02
N SER A 122 -0.10 12.85 -21.32
CA SER A 122 1.37 12.82 -21.31
C SER A 122 1.94 11.63 -20.54
N LEU A 123 1.24 11.14 -19.51
CA LEU A 123 1.62 9.93 -18.78
C LEU A 123 1.40 8.69 -19.65
N ILE A 124 0.25 8.58 -20.31
CA ILE A 124 -0.01 7.50 -21.29
C ILE A 124 1.01 7.57 -22.45
N ASP A 125 1.32 8.75 -22.97
CA ASP A 125 2.35 8.95 -24.00
C ASP A 125 3.73 8.49 -23.51
N LYS A 126 4.09 8.81 -22.26
CA LYS A 126 5.35 8.38 -21.68
C LYS A 126 5.41 6.88 -21.51
N TRP A 127 4.39 6.26 -20.94
CA TRP A 127 4.29 4.79 -20.86
C TRP A 127 4.41 4.15 -22.25
N ILE A 128 3.73 4.71 -23.26
CA ILE A 128 3.79 4.16 -24.62
C ILE A 128 5.19 4.21 -25.21
N ASN A 129 5.93 5.29 -24.96
CA ASN A 129 7.27 5.51 -25.52
C ASN A 129 8.41 4.94 -24.67
N ASP A 130 8.19 4.70 -23.38
CA ASP A 130 9.13 4.06 -22.44
C ASP A 130 9.01 2.53 -22.47
N THR A 131 7.87 2.03 -22.96
CA THR A 131 7.71 0.60 -23.26
C THR A 131 8.40 0.29 -24.59
N THR A 132 9.34 -0.65 -24.59
CA THR A 132 9.89 -1.22 -25.83
C THR A 132 8.86 -2.14 -26.48
N PHE A 133 7.88 -1.54 -27.13
CA PHE A 133 6.96 -2.27 -28.02
C PHE A 133 7.67 -2.58 -29.34
N VAL A 134 8.66 -3.46 -29.30
CA VAL A 134 9.40 -3.80 -30.50
C VAL A 134 8.53 -4.71 -31.36
N THR A 135 8.21 -4.26 -32.58
CA THR A 135 7.75 -5.18 -33.64
C THR A 135 8.77 -6.30 -33.79
N PRO A 136 8.37 -7.58 -33.87
CA PRO A 136 9.29 -8.70 -33.75
C PRO A 136 10.38 -8.63 -34.83
N PRO A 137 11.67 -8.46 -34.47
CA PRO A 137 12.76 -8.57 -35.42
C PRO A 137 13.42 -9.94 -35.30
N ASP A 138 13.40 -10.64 -36.44
CA ASP A 138 14.33 -11.64 -36.95
C ASP A 138 15.08 -12.59 -35.98
N THR A 139 14.86 -13.89 -36.19
CA THR A 139 15.04 -15.04 -35.31
C THR A 139 16.48 -15.54 -35.12
N THR A 140 17.47 -14.74 -34.71
CA THR A 140 18.84 -15.29 -34.51
C THR A 140 19.65 -14.86 -33.29
N GLU A 141 19.16 -14.03 -32.38
CA GLU A 141 19.83 -13.81 -31.08
C GLU A 141 18.80 -13.59 -29.97
N CYS A 142 18.74 -14.48 -28.99
CA CYS A 142 17.84 -14.36 -27.85
C CYS A 142 18.46 -13.36 -26.85
N ASP A 143 17.81 -12.22 -26.59
CA ASP A 143 18.23 -11.31 -25.54
C ASP A 143 17.79 -11.84 -24.17
N THR A 144 18.72 -12.46 -23.44
CA THR A 144 18.51 -12.95 -22.07
C THR A 144 19.21 -12.07 -21.03
N SER A 145 19.48 -10.79 -21.35
CA SER A 145 20.22 -9.89 -20.47
C SER A 145 19.44 -9.47 -19.22
N PHE A 146 18.10 -9.52 -19.28
CA PHE A 146 17.20 -9.25 -18.16
C PHE A 146 15.99 -10.18 -18.22
N VAL A 147 15.98 -11.21 -17.38
CA VAL A 147 14.92 -12.24 -17.35
C VAL A 147 14.19 -12.16 -16.01
N THR A 148 12.87 -12.01 -16.04
CA THR A 148 12.01 -12.01 -14.85
C THR A 148 10.86 -13.02 -15.01
N TYR A 149 10.28 -13.47 -13.89
CA TYR A 149 9.16 -14.41 -13.96
C TYR A 149 7.96 -13.81 -14.71
N LEU A 150 7.43 -12.67 -14.26
CA LEU A 150 6.24 -12.07 -14.87
C LEU A 150 6.50 -11.43 -16.23
N GLY A 151 7.68 -10.85 -16.45
CA GLY A 151 7.99 -10.15 -17.70
C GLY A 151 8.53 -11.05 -18.82
N SER A 152 9.05 -12.24 -18.50
CA SER A 152 9.76 -13.08 -19.48
C SER A 152 9.32 -14.54 -19.50
N VAL A 153 8.99 -15.15 -18.34
CA VAL A 153 8.65 -16.57 -18.25
C VAL A 153 7.14 -16.83 -18.30
N TYR A 154 6.35 -16.03 -17.60
CA TYR A 154 4.89 -16.14 -17.58
C TYR A 154 4.26 -15.97 -18.97
N PRO A 155 4.70 -15.03 -19.84
CA PRO A 155 4.17 -14.92 -21.20
C PRO A 155 4.40 -16.19 -22.04
N ILE A 156 5.48 -16.93 -21.79
CA ILE A 156 5.75 -18.21 -22.45
C ILE A 156 4.74 -19.26 -21.99
N PHE A 157 4.41 -19.28 -20.70
CA PHE A 157 3.38 -20.19 -20.18
C PHE A 157 2.00 -19.82 -20.67
N GLU A 158 1.64 -18.54 -20.70
CA GLU A 158 0.35 -18.11 -21.24
C GLU A 158 0.16 -18.55 -22.69
N ALA A 159 1.20 -18.36 -23.51
CA ALA A 159 1.16 -18.71 -24.93
C ALA A 159 1.12 -20.23 -25.18
N ASN A 160 1.79 -21.02 -24.35
CA ASN A 160 2.08 -22.41 -24.67
C ASN A 160 1.51 -23.46 -23.69
N CYS A 161 1.08 -23.06 -22.50
CA CYS A 161 0.88 -23.98 -21.39
C CYS A 161 -0.42 -23.76 -20.60
N ILE A 162 -0.82 -22.52 -20.34
CA ILE A 162 -1.95 -22.17 -19.45
C ILE A 162 -3.30 -22.73 -19.95
N THR A 163 -3.47 -22.91 -21.27
CA THR A 163 -4.71 -23.47 -21.82
C THR A 163 -5.07 -24.85 -21.25
N CYS A 164 -4.07 -25.65 -20.85
CA CYS A 164 -4.26 -26.98 -20.24
C CYS A 164 -3.86 -27.03 -18.75
N HIS A 165 -2.93 -26.18 -18.34
CA HIS A 165 -2.34 -26.19 -16.99
C HIS A 165 -2.84 -25.04 -16.12
N ALA A 166 -4.13 -24.72 -16.19
CA ALA A 166 -4.77 -23.70 -15.37
C ALA A 166 -6.00 -24.25 -14.62
N PRO A 167 -6.45 -23.59 -13.53
CA PRO A 167 -7.71 -23.90 -12.87
C PRO A 167 -8.91 -23.86 -13.82
N PRO A 168 -10.00 -24.58 -13.50
CA PRO A 168 -10.27 -25.32 -12.27
C PRO A 168 -9.75 -26.78 -12.28
N THR A 169 -9.27 -27.29 -13.42
CA THR A 169 -8.83 -28.68 -13.58
C THR A 169 -7.53 -28.74 -14.38
N PRO A 170 -6.40 -28.35 -13.77
CA PRO A 170 -5.10 -28.39 -14.45
C PRO A 170 -4.73 -29.82 -14.85
N GLU A 171 -4.32 -30.01 -16.10
CA GLU A 171 -3.89 -31.32 -16.59
C GLU A 171 -2.68 -31.83 -15.78
N GLY A 172 -2.72 -33.10 -15.41
CA GLY A 172 -1.70 -33.71 -14.56
C GLY A 172 -1.65 -33.17 -13.12
N GLY A 173 -2.61 -32.32 -12.72
CA GLY A 173 -2.57 -31.61 -11.42
C GLY A 173 -1.50 -30.52 -11.36
N ILE A 174 -0.96 -30.11 -12.51
CA ILE A 174 0.08 -29.09 -12.63
C ILE A 174 -0.58 -27.77 -13.01
N ASP A 175 -0.61 -26.84 -12.06
CA ASP A 175 -1.10 -25.47 -12.27
C ASP A 175 0.10 -24.54 -12.52
N LEU A 176 0.20 -24.00 -13.74
CA LEU A 176 1.27 -23.09 -14.14
C LEU A 176 0.87 -21.62 -13.98
N THR A 177 -0.36 -21.33 -13.56
CA THR A 177 -0.78 -20.00 -13.06
C THR A 177 -0.36 -19.79 -11.61
N ASN A 178 -0.07 -20.87 -10.87
CA ASN A 178 0.46 -20.84 -9.51
C ASN A 178 2.00 -20.89 -9.53
N TYR A 179 2.64 -19.83 -9.03
CA TYR A 179 4.10 -19.71 -8.95
C TYR A 179 4.78 -20.80 -8.11
N GLU A 180 4.15 -21.28 -7.03
CA GLU A 180 4.69 -22.33 -6.17
C GLU A 180 4.83 -23.65 -6.93
N HIS A 181 3.80 -24.04 -7.67
CA HIS A 181 3.83 -25.21 -8.55
C HIS A 181 4.89 -25.09 -9.64
N VAL A 182 5.01 -23.92 -10.27
CA VAL A 182 6.08 -23.66 -11.25
C VAL A 182 7.46 -23.78 -10.59
N SER A 183 7.63 -23.22 -9.40
CA SER A 183 8.90 -23.27 -8.66
C SER A 183 9.29 -24.70 -8.27
N PHE A 184 8.35 -25.54 -7.86
CA PHE A 184 8.58 -26.95 -7.57
C PHE A 184 9.00 -27.74 -8.82
N LEU A 185 8.38 -27.45 -9.96
CA LEU A 185 8.74 -28.04 -11.26
C LEU A 185 10.12 -27.56 -11.73
N ALA A 186 10.47 -26.30 -11.47
CA ALA A 186 11.80 -25.75 -11.74
C ALA A 186 12.88 -26.44 -10.87
N ILE A 187 12.66 -26.53 -9.56
CA ILE A 187 13.60 -27.14 -8.58
C ILE A 187 13.80 -28.63 -8.85
N SER A 188 12.73 -29.35 -9.14
CA SER A 188 12.80 -30.79 -9.44
C SER A 188 13.41 -31.11 -10.81
N GLY A 189 13.64 -30.08 -11.64
CA GLY A 189 14.08 -30.21 -13.02
C GLY A 189 13.00 -30.74 -13.96
N GLN A 190 11.77 -30.96 -13.47
CA GLN A 190 10.65 -31.44 -14.28
C GLN A 190 10.24 -30.43 -15.34
N LEU A 191 10.20 -29.13 -15.00
CA LEU A 191 9.85 -28.07 -15.93
C LEU A 191 10.80 -28.07 -17.13
N LEU A 192 12.10 -27.95 -16.86
CA LEU A 192 13.11 -27.83 -17.90
C LEU A 192 13.25 -29.12 -18.72
N GLY A 193 13.19 -30.29 -18.07
CA GLY A 193 13.25 -31.59 -18.73
C GLY A 193 12.04 -31.85 -19.64
N SER A 194 10.84 -31.43 -19.23
CA SER A 194 9.62 -31.55 -20.02
C SER A 194 9.60 -30.62 -21.23
N VAL A 195 9.95 -29.33 -21.07
CA VAL A 195 9.94 -28.35 -22.20
C VAL A 195 11.08 -28.56 -23.19
N LYS A 196 12.19 -29.17 -22.77
CA LYS A 196 13.29 -29.60 -23.64
C LYS A 196 13.05 -30.96 -24.32
N HIS A 197 11.99 -31.68 -23.94
CA HIS A 197 11.71 -33.04 -24.39
C HIS A 197 12.87 -34.02 -24.10
N GLU A 198 13.47 -33.90 -22.91
CA GLU A 198 14.59 -34.75 -22.50
C GLU A 198 14.14 -36.19 -22.20
N ALA A 199 15.03 -37.15 -22.46
CA ALA A 199 14.73 -38.56 -22.24
C ALA A 199 14.49 -38.84 -20.74
N GLY A 200 13.29 -39.34 -20.41
CA GLY A 200 12.89 -39.65 -19.03
C GLY A 200 11.86 -38.69 -18.44
N TYR A 201 11.57 -37.58 -19.14
CA TYR A 201 10.51 -36.64 -18.79
C TYR A 201 9.31 -36.80 -19.73
N ILE A 202 8.12 -36.38 -19.27
CA ILE A 202 6.93 -36.33 -20.12
C ILE A 202 7.08 -35.09 -21.02
N PRO A 203 7.16 -35.23 -22.36
CA PRO A 203 7.35 -34.09 -23.26
C PRO A 203 6.14 -33.17 -23.22
N MET A 204 6.38 -31.87 -23.06
CA MET A 204 5.33 -30.85 -23.06
C MET A 204 5.79 -29.62 -23.88
N PRO A 205 4.91 -29.03 -24.73
CA PRO A 205 3.48 -29.36 -24.89
C PRO A 205 3.20 -30.73 -25.54
N ASP A 206 2.17 -31.45 -25.06
CA ASP A 206 1.91 -32.83 -25.48
C ASP A 206 1.61 -32.93 -26.98
N ASN A 207 2.25 -33.90 -27.65
CA ASN A 207 2.19 -34.12 -29.10
C ASN A 207 2.59 -32.90 -29.97
N ALA A 208 3.24 -31.88 -29.41
CA ALA A 208 3.82 -30.75 -30.14
C ALA A 208 5.36 -30.87 -30.24
N PRO A 209 6.02 -30.08 -31.10
CA PRO A 209 7.46 -29.84 -30.98
C PRO A 209 7.80 -29.16 -29.63
N PRO A 210 9.06 -29.28 -29.16
CA PRO A 210 9.54 -28.49 -28.01
C PRO A 210 9.33 -26.99 -28.23
N LEU A 211 9.32 -26.23 -27.13
CA LEU A 211 9.37 -24.77 -27.18
C LEU A 211 10.58 -24.30 -28.02
N SER A 212 10.52 -23.07 -28.52
CA SER A 212 11.63 -22.50 -29.28
C SER A 212 12.90 -22.41 -28.43
N GLU A 213 14.05 -22.36 -29.11
CA GLU A 213 15.35 -22.24 -28.45
C GLU A 213 15.42 -21.02 -27.51
N CYS A 214 14.82 -19.89 -27.90
CA CYS A 214 14.79 -18.69 -27.06
C CYS A 214 13.86 -18.83 -25.84
N GLU A 215 12.70 -19.48 -25.97
CA GLU A 215 11.79 -19.71 -24.85
C GLU A 215 12.43 -20.64 -23.81
N ILE A 216 13.10 -21.70 -24.27
CA ILE A 216 13.83 -22.63 -23.41
C ILE A 216 14.98 -21.92 -22.70
N LEU A 217 15.78 -21.12 -23.42
CA LEU A 217 16.89 -20.35 -22.84
C LEU A 217 16.40 -19.33 -21.81
N THR A 218 15.23 -18.72 -22.03
CA THR A 218 14.62 -17.78 -21.08
C THR A 218 14.21 -18.48 -19.79
N ILE A 219 13.53 -19.62 -19.88
CA ILE A 219 13.16 -20.45 -18.72
C ILE A 219 14.42 -20.95 -18.00
N GLU A 220 15.43 -21.42 -18.73
CA GLU A 220 16.70 -21.90 -18.16
C GLU A 220 17.48 -20.80 -17.44
N LYS A 221 17.52 -19.59 -18.00
CA LYS A 221 18.20 -18.44 -17.37
C LYS A 221 17.49 -18.02 -16.09
N TRP A 222 16.15 -17.94 -16.12
CA TRP A 222 15.35 -17.69 -14.92
C TRP A 222 15.59 -18.75 -13.83
N ILE A 223 15.61 -20.03 -14.20
CA ILE A 223 15.85 -21.12 -13.25
C ILE A 223 17.23 -21.03 -12.59
N ASN A 224 18.26 -20.66 -13.37
CA ASN A 224 19.65 -20.63 -12.90
C ASN A 224 20.03 -19.35 -12.15
N ASP A 225 19.39 -18.21 -12.45
CA ASP A 225 19.65 -16.92 -11.77
C ASP A 225 18.83 -16.76 -10.48
N THR A 226 17.86 -17.64 -10.25
CA THR A 226 17.04 -17.65 -9.03
C THR A 226 17.61 -18.64 -8.01
N THR A 227 17.89 -18.19 -6.78
CA THR A 227 18.33 -19.09 -5.69
C THR A 227 17.13 -19.84 -5.12
N PHE A 228 16.73 -20.94 -5.76
CA PHE A 228 15.77 -21.86 -5.17
C PHE A 228 16.46 -22.73 -4.11
N VAL A 229 16.37 -22.34 -2.84
CA VAL A 229 16.99 -23.10 -1.76
C VAL A 229 15.99 -24.15 -1.25
N ILE A 230 16.36 -25.43 -1.36
CA ILE A 230 15.74 -26.49 -0.54
C ILE A 230 16.19 -26.23 0.90
N PRO A 231 15.31 -25.98 1.88
CA PRO A 231 15.78 -25.80 3.24
C PRO A 231 16.25 -27.16 3.81
N PRO A 232 17.52 -27.29 4.22
CA PRO A 232 17.85 -28.24 5.26
C PRO A 232 17.39 -27.64 6.59
N ASP A 233 16.69 -28.48 7.35
CA ASP A 233 16.37 -28.36 8.78
C ASP A 233 17.33 -27.41 9.56
N THR A 234 16.90 -26.16 9.75
CA THR A 234 17.48 -25.25 10.74
C THR A 234 16.37 -24.41 11.37
N THR A 235 16.42 -24.31 12.69
CA THR A 235 15.38 -23.80 13.59
C THR A 235 15.36 -22.27 13.72
N GLU A 236 15.72 -21.53 12.67
CA GLU A 236 15.54 -20.07 12.64
C GLU A 236 14.55 -19.72 11.55
N CYS A 237 13.54 -18.93 11.92
CA CYS A 237 12.54 -18.45 10.97
C CYS A 237 13.18 -17.45 10.02
N ASP A 238 13.17 -17.76 8.72
CA ASP A 238 13.66 -16.84 7.70
C ASP A 238 12.66 -15.70 7.51
N THR A 239 13.08 -14.53 7.94
CA THR A 239 12.36 -13.26 7.82
C THR A 239 13.05 -12.30 6.85
N SER A 240 14.01 -12.78 6.07
CA SER A 240 14.65 -12.01 5.02
C SER A 240 13.81 -12.09 3.74
N PHE A 241 13.62 -10.95 3.06
CA PHE A 241 12.86 -10.86 1.79
C PHE A 241 11.44 -11.43 1.84
N ILE A 242 10.58 -10.82 2.68
CA ILE A 242 9.17 -11.19 2.78
C ILE A 242 8.38 -10.52 1.65
N THR A 243 7.58 -11.29 0.90
CA THR A 243 6.68 -10.75 -0.13
C THR A 243 5.29 -11.38 -0.04
N TYR A 244 4.26 -10.68 -0.53
CA TYR A 244 2.91 -11.24 -0.56
C TYR A 244 2.88 -12.55 -1.36
N ALA A 245 3.35 -12.52 -2.61
CA ALA A 245 3.28 -13.67 -3.52
C ALA A 245 4.24 -14.80 -3.15
N GLY A 246 5.45 -14.49 -2.66
CA GLY A 246 6.48 -15.47 -2.37
C GLY A 246 6.47 -16.05 -0.96
N THR A 247 5.81 -15.37 -0.01
CA THR A 247 5.89 -15.74 1.41
C THR A 247 4.52 -15.85 2.08
N VAL A 248 3.63 -14.86 1.90
CA VAL A 248 2.34 -14.83 2.62
C VAL A 248 1.24 -15.63 1.95
N TYR A 249 1.11 -15.53 0.63
CA TYR A 249 0.10 -16.26 -0.12
C TYR A 249 0.22 -17.78 0.04
N PRO A 250 1.42 -18.41 0.03
CA PRO A 250 1.57 -19.84 0.33
C PRO A 250 1.07 -20.24 1.73
N ILE A 251 1.21 -19.35 2.73
CA ILE A 251 0.68 -19.60 4.08
C ILE A 251 -0.86 -19.57 4.05
N PHE A 252 -1.45 -18.62 3.32
CA PHE A 252 -2.91 -18.56 3.16
C PHE A 252 -3.44 -19.74 2.36
N GLU A 253 -2.75 -20.17 1.31
CA GLU A 253 -3.13 -21.32 0.50
C GLU A 253 -3.13 -22.61 1.32
N SER A 254 -2.09 -22.83 2.12
CA SER A 254 -1.97 -24.03 2.95
C SER A 254 -2.91 -24.05 4.15
N SER A 255 -3.22 -22.89 4.74
CA SER A 255 -3.84 -22.81 6.07
C SER A 255 -5.20 -22.10 6.13
N CYS A 256 -5.60 -21.36 5.08
CA CYS A 256 -6.76 -20.46 5.14
C CYS A 256 -7.75 -20.64 3.97
N ILE A 257 -7.26 -20.78 2.74
CA ILE A 257 -8.05 -20.74 1.49
C ILE A 257 -9.07 -21.89 1.42
N ALA A 258 -8.82 -23.05 2.03
CA ALA A 258 -9.75 -24.17 2.05
C ALA A 258 -11.16 -23.80 2.57
N CYS A 259 -11.25 -22.79 3.44
CA CYS A 259 -12.51 -22.26 3.98
C CYS A 259 -12.84 -20.85 3.50
N HIS A 260 -11.84 -20.07 3.10
CA HIS A 260 -11.96 -18.65 2.73
C HIS A 260 -11.86 -18.39 1.22
N ALA A 261 -12.35 -19.32 0.40
CA ALA A 261 -12.39 -19.18 -1.06
C ALA A 261 -13.84 -19.13 -1.61
N PRO A 262 -14.05 -18.56 -2.81
CA PRO A 262 -15.31 -18.67 -3.55
C PRO A 262 -15.73 -20.13 -3.77
N PRO A 263 -17.03 -20.41 -3.95
CA PRO A 263 -18.15 -19.47 -4.09
C PRO A 263 -18.80 -19.03 -2.78
N THR A 264 -18.43 -19.64 -1.65
CA THR A 264 -19.03 -19.36 -0.33
C THR A 264 -17.94 -19.24 0.74
N PRO A 265 -17.18 -18.12 0.73
CA PRO A 265 -16.12 -17.90 1.70
C PRO A 265 -16.69 -17.84 3.12
N ALA A 266 -16.03 -18.51 4.06
CA ALA A 266 -16.37 -18.45 5.48
C ALA A 266 -16.34 -17.00 5.97
N GLY A 267 -17.41 -16.58 6.67
CA GLY A 267 -17.55 -15.20 7.15
C GLY A 267 -17.69 -14.14 6.05
N GLY A 268 -17.83 -14.52 4.77
CA GLY A 268 -17.80 -13.59 3.65
C GLY A 268 -16.40 -13.08 3.30
N ILE A 269 -15.36 -13.66 3.90
CA ILE A 269 -13.96 -13.25 3.74
C ILE A 269 -13.30 -14.11 2.66
N ASP A 270 -12.99 -13.49 1.51
CA ASP A 270 -12.29 -14.13 0.41
C ASP A 270 -10.78 -13.82 0.46
N LEU A 271 -9.97 -14.81 0.83
CA LEU A 271 -8.52 -14.68 0.93
C LEU A 271 -7.79 -15.02 -0.39
N THR A 272 -8.52 -15.35 -1.45
CA THR A 272 -7.97 -15.45 -2.81
C THR A 272 -7.89 -14.08 -3.50
N ASN A 273 -8.60 -13.08 -2.96
CA ASN A 273 -8.57 -11.71 -3.42
C ASN A 273 -7.60 -10.87 -2.59
N TYR A 274 -6.59 -10.29 -3.24
CA TYR A 274 -5.59 -9.44 -2.59
C TYR A 274 -6.18 -8.19 -1.93
N GLU A 275 -7.22 -7.56 -2.50
CA GLU A 275 -7.84 -6.36 -1.91
C GLU A 275 -8.50 -6.69 -0.57
N HIS A 276 -9.21 -7.81 -0.48
CA HIS A 276 -9.79 -8.27 0.77
C HIS A 276 -8.72 -8.63 1.80
N VAL A 277 -7.67 -9.31 1.37
CA VAL A 277 -6.50 -9.60 2.21
C VAL A 277 -5.85 -8.32 2.73
N SER A 278 -5.68 -7.33 1.87
CA SER A 278 -5.08 -6.04 2.21
C SER A 278 -5.92 -5.27 3.22
N PHE A 279 -7.25 -5.26 3.05
CA PHE A 279 -8.17 -4.63 3.98
C PHE A 279 -8.16 -5.31 5.36
N LEU A 280 -8.08 -6.64 5.41
CA LEU A 280 -7.98 -7.40 6.66
C LEU A 280 -6.64 -7.17 7.37
N ALA A 281 -5.56 -7.01 6.60
CA ALA A 281 -4.26 -6.66 7.13
C ALA A 281 -4.22 -5.23 7.69
N GLN A 282 -4.75 -4.24 6.95
CA GLN A 282 -4.82 -2.83 7.35
C GLN A 282 -5.70 -2.61 8.59
N SER A 283 -6.82 -3.33 8.68
CA SER A 283 -7.74 -3.24 9.82
C SER A 283 -7.25 -3.96 11.09
N GLY A 284 -6.13 -4.70 11.02
CA GLY A 284 -5.63 -5.53 12.11
C GLY A 284 -6.40 -6.85 12.32
N GLN A 285 -7.50 -7.07 11.59
CA GLN A 285 -8.34 -8.27 11.70
C GLN A 285 -7.57 -9.55 11.36
N LEU A 286 -6.67 -9.49 10.38
CA LEU A 286 -5.84 -10.62 9.98
C LEU A 286 -4.91 -11.06 11.13
N LEU A 287 -4.13 -10.13 11.70
CA LEU A 287 -3.17 -10.47 12.75
C LEU A 287 -3.88 -10.88 14.05
N GLY A 288 -4.97 -10.20 14.43
CA GLY A 288 -5.73 -10.56 15.63
C GLY A 288 -6.33 -11.96 15.57
N SER A 289 -6.87 -12.36 14.41
CA SER A 289 -7.45 -13.69 14.21
C SER A 289 -6.40 -14.81 14.22
N ILE A 290 -5.25 -14.64 13.54
CA ILE A 290 -4.21 -15.71 13.47
C ILE A 290 -3.41 -15.84 14.78
N ASN A 291 -3.31 -14.77 15.57
CA ASN A 291 -2.70 -14.80 16.90
C ASN A 291 -3.67 -15.30 17.99
N HIS A 292 -4.93 -15.53 17.65
CA HIS A 292 -6.00 -15.90 18.60
C HIS A 292 -6.15 -14.87 19.74
N GLU A 293 -6.04 -13.59 19.40
CA GLU A 293 -6.16 -12.49 20.35
C GLU A 293 -7.61 -12.36 20.87
N ALA A 294 -7.74 -11.90 22.11
CA ALA A 294 -9.05 -11.74 22.74
C ALA A 294 -9.87 -10.67 21.99
N GLY A 295 -11.10 -11.01 21.59
CA GLY A 295 -11.98 -10.12 20.83
C GLY A 295 -12.04 -10.42 19.33
N PHE A 296 -11.12 -11.23 18.81
CA PHE A 296 -11.15 -11.72 17.43
C PHE A 296 -11.74 -13.13 17.36
N VAL A 297 -12.28 -13.50 16.20
CA VAL A 297 -12.63 -14.89 15.93
C VAL A 297 -11.32 -15.64 15.66
N PRO A 298 -10.92 -16.62 16.51
CA PRO A 298 -9.65 -17.30 16.35
C PRO A 298 -9.66 -18.15 15.07
N MET A 299 -8.61 -18.03 14.27
CA MET A 299 -8.44 -18.77 13.02
C MET A 299 -7.05 -19.43 12.95
N PRO A 300 -6.97 -20.71 12.56
CA PRO A 300 -8.05 -21.52 11.99
C PRO A 300 -9.07 -22.04 13.04
N ASP A 301 -10.37 -22.02 12.69
CA ASP A 301 -11.47 -22.32 13.62
C ASP A 301 -11.33 -23.72 14.25
N ASN A 302 -11.38 -23.78 15.59
CA ASN A 302 -11.21 -24.99 16.39
C ASN A 302 -9.88 -25.75 16.14
N ALA A 303 -8.86 -25.10 15.57
CA ALA A 303 -7.52 -25.63 15.38
C ALA A 303 -6.49 -24.88 16.26
N PRO A 304 -5.28 -25.44 16.45
CA PRO A 304 -4.15 -24.67 16.99
C PRO A 304 -3.81 -23.48 16.06
N PRO A 305 -3.21 -22.39 16.61
CA PRO A 305 -2.68 -21.29 15.79
C PRO A 305 -1.69 -21.79 14.74
N LEU A 306 -1.44 -20.96 13.73
CA LEU A 306 -0.33 -21.14 12.79
C LEU A 306 0.99 -21.29 13.54
N SER A 307 2.01 -21.83 12.87
CA SER A 307 3.34 -21.92 13.48
C SER A 307 3.88 -20.52 13.80
N GLU A 308 4.74 -20.45 14.83
CA GLU A 308 5.37 -19.20 15.25
C GLU A 308 6.10 -18.50 14.08
N CYS A 309 6.67 -19.27 13.15
CA CYS A 309 7.34 -18.70 11.97
C CYS A 309 6.35 -18.16 10.93
N GLU A 310 5.24 -18.85 10.66
CA GLU A 310 4.20 -18.36 9.73
C GLU A 310 3.57 -17.08 10.24
N ILE A 311 3.28 -17.01 11.55
CA ILE A 311 2.80 -15.79 12.20
C ILE A 311 3.83 -14.67 12.07
N LEU A 312 5.12 -14.95 12.31
CA LEU A 312 6.18 -13.95 12.19
C LEU A 312 6.36 -13.45 10.76
N GLN A 313 6.22 -14.31 9.76
CA GLN A 313 6.30 -13.95 8.34
C GLN A 313 5.10 -13.12 7.89
N ILE A 314 3.87 -13.49 8.29
CA ILE A 314 2.67 -12.67 8.03
C ILE A 314 2.77 -11.34 8.76
N THR A 315 3.22 -11.32 10.02
CA THR A 315 3.41 -10.10 10.80
C THR A 315 4.43 -9.18 10.14
N LYS A 316 5.57 -9.73 9.70
CA LYS A 316 6.57 -8.95 8.98
C LYS A 316 5.99 -8.41 7.68
N TRP A 317 5.29 -9.23 6.90
CA TRP A 317 4.60 -8.75 5.70
C TRP A 317 3.62 -7.64 6.03
N VAL A 318 2.66 -7.81 6.95
CA VAL A 318 1.68 -6.75 7.30
C VAL A 318 2.37 -5.45 7.73
N ASN A 319 3.50 -5.54 8.44
CA ASN A 319 4.26 -4.38 8.89
C ASN A 319 5.17 -3.76 7.80
N ASP A 320 5.57 -4.54 6.81
CA ASP A 320 6.45 -4.17 5.66
C ASP A 320 5.62 -3.87 4.39
N THR A 321 4.32 -4.18 4.41
CA THR A 321 3.40 -3.95 3.29
C THR A 321 2.87 -2.54 3.38
N THR A 322 3.34 -1.72 2.45
CA THR A 322 2.90 -0.35 2.24
C THR A 322 1.54 -0.22 1.55
N PHE A 323 0.93 -1.33 1.12
CA PHE A 323 -0.26 -1.33 0.25
C PHE A 323 -0.15 -0.36 -0.96
N ASN A 324 1.09 -0.06 -1.35
CA ASN A 324 1.50 0.78 -2.47
C ASN A 324 2.83 0.26 -3.04
N THR A 325 2.93 0.11 -4.36
CA THR A 325 3.97 -0.65 -5.05
C THR A 325 5.22 0.17 -5.40
N GLY A 326 6.38 -0.08 -4.76
CA GLY A 326 7.68 0.42 -5.25
C GLY A 326 8.85 0.18 -4.30
N SER A 327 9.93 -0.44 -4.80
CA SER A 327 11.19 -0.68 -4.07
C SER A 327 12.07 0.57 -4.12
N GLY A 328 12.20 1.18 -2.94
CA GLY A 328 12.88 2.41 -2.56
C GLY A 328 12.25 2.75 -1.21
N GLY A 329 13.04 3.03 -0.17
CA GLY A 329 12.44 3.29 1.14
C GLY A 329 11.35 4.36 1.04
N ILE A 330 10.30 4.31 1.85
CA ILE A 330 9.16 5.23 1.73
C ILE A 330 9.56 6.64 2.17
N PRO A 331 9.92 7.58 1.29
CA PRO A 331 10.36 8.89 1.75
C PRO A 331 9.28 9.54 2.61
N CYS A 332 9.66 9.98 3.80
CA CYS A 332 8.73 10.69 4.68
C CYS A 332 8.34 12.01 4.04
N ASP A 333 7.04 12.23 3.88
CA ASP A 333 6.50 13.52 3.47
C ASP A 333 6.38 14.41 4.72
N PRO A 334 6.98 15.61 4.74
CA PRO A 334 6.88 16.51 5.89
C PRO A 334 5.45 16.99 6.21
N ASP A 335 4.52 16.88 5.26
CA ASP A 335 3.11 17.23 5.43
C ASP A 335 2.24 16.01 5.79
N THR A 336 2.83 14.82 5.95
CA THR A 336 2.12 13.59 6.35
C THR A 336 2.46 13.19 7.79
N ALA A 337 1.41 12.91 8.58
CA ALA A 337 1.56 12.30 9.89
C ALA A 337 1.49 10.77 9.74
N TYR A 338 2.52 10.08 10.22
CA TYR A 338 2.63 8.63 10.10
C TYR A 338 2.28 7.96 11.43
N PHE A 339 1.31 7.04 11.42
CA PHE A 339 0.87 6.41 12.65
C PHE A 339 2.01 5.66 13.35
N GLN A 340 2.78 4.87 12.61
CA GLN A 340 3.84 4.05 13.20
C GLN A 340 5.05 4.87 13.66
N ASN A 341 5.42 5.91 12.91
CA ASN A 341 6.59 6.73 13.20
C ASN A 341 6.33 7.82 14.26
N ASP A 342 5.13 8.42 14.22
CA ASP A 342 4.85 9.67 14.93
C ASP A 342 3.82 9.47 16.06
N VAL A 343 2.64 8.93 15.71
CA VAL A 343 1.48 8.88 16.63
C VAL A 343 1.61 7.77 17.67
N LEU A 344 1.88 6.54 17.24
CA LEU A 344 1.93 5.38 18.12
C LEU A 344 2.99 5.51 19.23
N PRO A 345 4.23 5.97 18.95
CA PRO A 345 5.23 6.18 20.01
C PRO A 345 4.77 7.21 21.06
N LEU A 346 4.09 8.28 20.63
CA LEU A 346 3.53 9.29 21.52
C LEU A 346 2.41 8.72 22.39
N LEU A 347 1.49 7.95 21.79
CA LEU A 347 0.38 7.30 22.49
C LEU A 347 0.87 6.30 23.53
N ILE A 348 1.79 5.40 23.18
CA ILE A 348 2.36 4.42 24.10
C ILE A 348 3.14 5.10 25.23
N SER A 349 3.90 6.15 24.92
CA SER A 349 4.74 6.80 25.92
C SER A 349 3.92 7.63 26.91
N SER A 350 2.81 8.23 26.47
CA SER A 350 2.06 9.23 27.24
C SER A 350 0.74 8.73 27.83
N CYS A 351 0.10 7.74 27.20
CA CYS A 351 -1.27 7.32 27.51
C CYS A 351 -1.39 5.80 27.69
N GLY A 352 -0.79 5.02 26.78
CA GLY A 352 -0.79 3.55 26.73
C GLY A 352 0.10 2.89 27.79
N ILE A 353 0.09 3.41 29.01
CA ILE A 353 0.94 2.98 30.12
C ILE A 353 0.17 2.15 31.15
N ALA A 354 0.90 1.34 31.91
CA ALA A 354 0.31 0.50 32.95
C ALA A 354 -0.44 1.33 34.00
N GLY A 355 -1.72 1.01 34.21
CA GLY A 355 -2.64 1.75 35.08
C GLY A 355 -3.42 2.86 34.39
N CYS A 356 -3.28 3.03 33.07
CA CYS A 356 -4.04 3.97 32.25
C CYS A 356 -4.64 3.25 31.04
N HIS A 357 -4.21 3.57 29.80
CA HIS A 357 -4.79 3.03 28.57
C HIS A 357 -3.96 1.88 27.96
N ASP A 358 -3.41 0.98 28.79
CA ASP A 358 -2.80 -0.26 28.33
C ASP A 358 -3.80 -1.41 28.28
N GLU A 359 -3.43 -2.54 27.68
CA GLU A 359 -4.31 -3.72 27.56
C GLU A 359 -4.71 -4.33 28.91
N ALA A 360 -3.88 -4.18 29.93
CA ALA A 360 -4.10 -4.83 31.23
C ALA A 360 -5.03 -4.02 32.14
N SER A 361 -5.02 -2.69 32.05
CA SER A 361 -5.76 -1.79 32.94
C SER A 361 -6.86 -0.98 32.25
N ALA A 362 -6.74 -0.71 30.95
CA ALA A 362 -7.75 -0.13 30.05
C ALA A 362 -8.75 0.82 30.75
N GLU A 363 -8.25 1.93 31.32
CA GLU A 363 -9.10 2.93 31.96
C GLU A 363 -10.11 3.49 30.95
N GLY A 364 -11.39 3.50 31.32
CA GLY A 364 -12.47 3.87 30.40
C GLY A 364 -12.72 2.87 29.26
N GLU A 365 -12.19 1.65 29.34
CA GLU A 365 -12.19 0.65 28.27
C GLU A 365 -11.39 1.08 27.01
N VAL A 366 -10.57 2.13 27.14
CA VAL A 366 -9.73 2.66 26.07
C VAL A 366 -8.33 2.05 26.14
N ILE A 367 -7.83 1.55 25.02
CA ILE A 367 -6.50 0.95 24.86
C ILE A 367 -5.76 1.68 23.73
N LEU A 368 -4.53 2.12 23.99
CA LEU A 368 -3.74 2.98 23.10
C LEU A 368 -2.36 2.39 22.74
N THR A 369 -2.23 1.06 22.81
CA THR A 369 -0.94 0.35 22.62
C THR A 369 -0.69 -0.14 21.19
N SER A 370 -1.69 -0.07 20.31
CA SER A 370 -1.58 -0.48 18.92
C SER A 370 -2.59 0.27 18.04
N TYR A 371 -2.36 0.29 16.73
CA TYR A 371 -3.32 0.86 15.75
C TYR A 371 -4.73 0.29 15.94
N TYR A 372 -4.82 -1.04 16.05
CA TYR A 372 -6.08 -1.74 16.22
C TYR A 372 -6.86 -1.23 17.43
N TYR A 373 -6.21 -1.19 18.59
CA TYR A 373 -6.87 -0.78 19.81
C TYR A 373 -7.27 0.70 19.80
N VAL A 374 -6.41 1.56 19.25
CA VAL A 374 -6.71 3.00 19.10
C VAL A 374 -7.98 3.17 18.26
N MET A 375 -8.06 2.54 17.09
CA MET A 375 -9.21 2.67 16.21
C MET A 375 -10.49 2.02 16.75
N GLN A 376 -10.39 1.00 17.61
CA GLN A 376 -11.57 0.32 18.17
C GLN A 376 -12.10 0.96 19.45
N THR A 377 -11.23 1.59 20.25
CA THR A 377 -11.57 1.94 21.62
C THR A 377 -11.45 3.43 21.95
N ALA A 378 -10.68 4.19 21.16
CA ALA A 378 -10.40 5.60 21.46
C ALA A 378 -11.32 6.60 20.74
N ASP A 379 -12.41 6.11 20.14
CA ASP A 379 -13.39 6.88 19.36
C ASP A 379 -12.71 7.82 18.35
N VAL A 380 -11.92 7.24 17.44
CA VAL A 380 -11.25 7.96 16.36
C VAL A 380 -12.11 7.89 15.11
N GLU A 381 -12.52 9.07 14.61
CA GLU A 381 -13.32 9.24 13.40
C GLU A 381 -12.42 9.74 12.25
N PRO A 382 -12.03 8.86 11.30
CA PRO A 382 -11.18 9.23 10.17
C PRO A 382 -11.71 10.45 9.40
N PHE A 383 -10.80 11.36 9.03
CA PHE A 383 -11.08 12.64 8.36
C PHE A 383 -11.84 13.68 9.19
N GLU A 384 -12.33 13.33 10.39
CA GLU A 384 -13.12 14.21 11.26
C GLU A 384 -12.48 14.32 12.66
N PRO A 385 -11.31 15.00 12.80
CA PRO A 385 -10.64 15.14 14.10
C PRO A 385 -11.51 15.76 15.19
N TRP A 386 -12.44 16.63 14.80
CA TRP A 386 -13.35 17.33 15.72
C TRP A 386 -14.44 16.43 16.30
N GLU A 387 -14.70 15.28 15.68
CA GLU A 387 -15.64 14.28 16.18
C GLU A 387 -14.94 13.16 16.97
N SER A 388 -13.60 13.17 17.04
CA SER A 388 -12.83 12.15 17.74
C SER A 388 -12.61 12.51 19.23
N ASP A 389 -13.03 11.65 20.16
CA ASP A 389 -12.90 11.88 21.61
C ASP A 389 -11.45 12.13 22.03
N ILE A 390 -10.50 11.43 21.39
CA ILE A 390 -9.07 11.61 21.70
C ILE A 390 -8.61 13.07 21.52
N ILE A 391 -9.17 13.81 20.56
CA ILE A 391 -8.85 15.24 20.33
C ILE A 391 -9.51 16.12 21.37
N GLU A 392 -10.70 15.77 21.85
CA GLU A 392 -11.38 16.48 22.94
C GLU A 392 -10.54 16.39 24.22
N VAL A 393 -10.22 15.18 24.67
CA VAL A 393 -9.59 14.96 25.99
C VAL A 393 -8.15 15.47 26.06
N ILE A 394 -7.38 15.43 24.96
CA ILE A 394 -6.02 16.01 24.96
C ILE A 394 -6.04 17.54 24.95
N ASN A 395 -7.15 18.16 24.55
CA ASN A 395 -7.33 19.61 24.52
C ASN A 395 -8.06 20.18 25.74
N ASP A 396 -8.59 19.33 26.61
CA ASP A 396 -9.23 19.79 27.83
C ASP A 396 -8.24 20.51 28.77
N SER A 397 -8.76 21.54 29.45
CA SER A 397 -8.05 22.35 30.43
C SER A 397 -8.38 21.97 31.87
N ASP A 398 -9.46 21.22 32.11
CA ASP A 398 -9.82 20.71 33.43
C ASP A 398 -8.84 19.61 33.85
N PRO A 399 -8.14 19.76 35.00
CA PRO A 399 -7.23 18.74 35.51
C PRO A 399 -7.84 17.34 35.72
N ASP A 400 -9.16 17.26 35.91
CA ASP A 400 -9.86 15.99 36.16
C ASP A 400 -10.27 15.28 34.87
N ASP A 401 -10.45 16.01 33.77
CA ASP A 401 -10.92 15.49 32.47
C ASP A 401 -9.82 15.43 31.40
N ARG A 402 -8.75 16.22 31.54
CA ARG A 402 -7.68 16.26 30.55
C ARG A 402 -6.81 15.01 30.54
N MET A 403 -6.34 14.65 29.35
CA MET A 403 -5.33 13.60 29.16
C MET A 403 -3.99 14.18 28.63
N PRO A 404 -2.83 13.69 29.07
CA PRO A 404 -2.62 12.79 30.22
C PRO A 404 -2.94 13.48 31.56
N PRO A 405 -3.46 12.76 32.58
CA PRO A 405 -3.88 13.38 33.84
C PRO A 405 -2.68 13.84 34.67
N PRO A 406 -2.82 14.87 35.54
CA PRO A 406 -1.77 15.25 36.48
C PRO A 406 -1.31 14.07 37.35
N PRO A 407 -0.01 13.94 37.66
CA PRO A 407 1.05 14.93 37.50
C PRO A 407 1.79 14.89 36.15
N ALA A 408 1.34 14.08 35.19
CA ALA A 408 1.97 14.03 33.88
C ALA A 408 1.85 15.40 33.17
N PRO A 409 2.88 15.83 32.44
CA PRO A 409 2.81 17.07 31.67
C PRO A 409 1.73 16.98 30.58
N VAL A 410 1.13 18.13 30.23
CA VAL A 410 0.31 18.25 29.03
C VAL A 410 1.16 17.94 27.79
N LEU A 411 0.53 17.38 26.75
CA LEU A 411 1.18 17.28 25.43
C LEU A 411 1.52 18.68 24.90
N THR A 412 2.62 18.79 24.17
CA THR A 412 2.97 20.03 23.47
C THR A 412 1.97 20.31 22.34
N GLN A 413 1.95 21.55 21.81
CA GLN A 413 1.08 21.86 20.68
C GLN A 413 1.43 20.99 19.47
N ASP A 414 2.72 20.87 19.14
CA ASP A 414 3.20 20.04 18.02
C ASP A 414 2.78 18.56 18.17
N GLN A 415 2.79 18.01 19.39
CA GLN A 415 2.32 16.65 19.67
C GLN A 415 0.82 16.49 19.47
N LYS A 416 0.03 17.52 19.81
CA LYS A 416 -1.42 17.52 19.58
C LYS A 416 -1.74 17.66 18.10
N ASP A 417 -1.02 18.54 17.41
CA ASP A 417 -1.17 18.78 15.97
C ASP A 417 -0.85 17.50 15.18
N MET A 418 0.18 16.74 15.58
CA MET A 418 0.51 15.43 15.01
C MET A 418 -0.64 14.41 15.08
N ILE A 419 -1.31 14.27 16.23
CA ILE A 419 -2.47 13.38 16.36
C ILE A 419 -3.64 13.91 15.53
N TYR A 420 -3.87 15.22 15.57
CA TYR A 420 -4.92 15.88 14.79
C TYR A 420 -4.73 15.66 13.28
N ASP A 421 -3.53 15.88 12.77
CA ASP A 421 -3.19 15.77 11.35
C ASP A 421 -3.31 14.32 10.88
N TRP A 422 -2.86 13.35 11.67
CA TRP A 422 -3.07 11.93 11.36
C TRP A 422 -4.55 11.57 11.19
N ILE A 423 -5.42 12.03 12.10
CA ILE A 423 -6.87 11.79 11.97
C ILE A 423 -7.43 12.52 10.74
N ALA A 424 -7.01 13.77 10.51
CA ALA A 424 -7.43 14.58 9.36
C ALA A 424 -7.03 13.95 8.02
N GLN A 425 -5.92 13.20 8.02
CA GLN A 425 -5.38 12.45 6.87
C GLN A 425 -5.98 11.05 6.72
N GLY A 426 -7.04 10.73 7.48
CA GLY A 426 -7.78 9.48 7.36
C GLY A 426 -7.40 8.41 8.38
N ALA A 427 -6.68 8.79 9.44
CA ALA A 427 -6.30 7.92 10.54
C ALA A 427 -5.69 6.58 10.08
N LEU A 428 -4.82 6.62 9.07
CA LEU A 428 -4.28 5.44 8.42
C LEU A 428 -3.24 4.72 9.30
N ASN A 429 -3.09 3.40 9.14
CA ASN A 429 -1.97 2.66 9.70
C ASN A 429 -0.72 2.78 8.82
N ASN A 430 -0.32 4.01 8.52
CA ASN A 430 0.78 4.33 7.61
C ASN A 430 2.13 4.42 8.35
N TYR A 431 3.20 4.28 7.57
CA TYR A 431 4.58 4.50 8.02
C TYR A 431 5.41 5.09 6.88
N CYS A 432 6.56 5.67 7.22
CA CYS A 432 7.58 6.06 6.27
C CYS A 432 8.96 5.51 6.65
N GLU A 433 9.82 5.41 5.65
CA GLU A 433 11.24 5.08 5.77
C GLU A 433 12.04 6.24 5.20
N LEU A 434 12.78 6.95 6.05
CA LEU A 434 13.67 8.00 5.60
C LEU A 434 14.63 7.44 4.52
N GLU A 435 14.40 7.76 3.23
CA GLU A 435 15.25 7.34 2.10
C GLU A 435 16.72 7.76 2.33
N ASP A 436 16.88 8.88 3.03
CA ASP A 436 18.13 9.32 3.63
C ASP A 436 17.96 9.40 5.15
N CYS A 437 18.05 8.25 5.84
CA CYS A 437 18.34 8.28 7.27
C CYS A 437 19.65 9.04 7.45
N ASP A 438 19.60 10.31 7.86
CA ASP A 438 20.79 11.12 8.12
C ASP A 438 21.48 10.60 9.37
N SER A 439 22.19 9.49 9.18
CA SER A 439 23.09 8.85 10.11
C SER A 439 24.51 9.42 9.96
N VAL A 440 24.69 10.50 9.19
CA VAL A 440 25.98 11.14 8.96
C VAL A 440 26.09 12.41 9.78
N ASN A 441 25.09 13.29 9.73
CA ASN A 441 25.01 14.57 10.44
C ASN A 441 23.94 14.56 11.54
N VAL A 442 24.05 13.60 12.45
CA VAL A 442 23.16 13.55 13.63
C VAL A 442 23.56 14.62 14.64
N SER A 443 22.60 15.45 15.06
CA SER A 443 22.75 16.34 16.21
C SER A 443 21.82 15.97 17.36
N PHE A 444 22.22 16.33 18.57
CA PHE A 444 21.40 16.11 19.74
C PHE A 444 20.07 16.86 19.64
N SER A 445 20.14 18.15 19.30
CA SER A 445 18.96 19.01 19.22
C SER A 445 18.03 18.68 18.05
N GLY A 446 18.57 18.16 16.95
CA GLY A 446 17.85 17.93 15.69
C GLY A 446 17.16 16.58 15.61
N GLN A 447 17.87 15.49 15.94
CA GLN A 447 17.35 14.12 15.76
C GLN A 447 17.11 13.43 17.10
N VAL A 448 18.14 13.40 17.96
CA VAL A 448 18.09 12.56 19.17
C VAL A 448 17.04 13.06 20.17
N PHE A 449 17.02 14.36 20.46
CA PHE A 449 16.14 14.90 21.48
C PHE A 449 14.65 14.79 21.12
N PRO A 450 14.22 15.07 19.87
CA PRO A 450 12.85 14.79 19.44
C PRO A 450 12.43 13.32 19.61
N ILE A 451 13.27 12.35 19.22
CA ILE A 451 12.98 10.92 19.40
C ILE A 451 12.77 10.59 20.87
N ILE A 452 13.67 11.05 21.75
CA ILE A 452 13.56 10.80 23.19
C ILE A 452 12.32 11.48 23.77
N GLN A 453 11.99 12.69 23.30
CA GLN A 453 10.81 13.43 23.76
C GLN A 453 9.52 12.71 23.43
N ASN A 454 9.38 12.18 22.21
CA ASN A 454 8.14 11.55 21.76
C ASN A 454 7.98 10.13 22.30
N SER A 455 9.08 9.38 22.39
CA SER A 455 9.01 7.94 22.68
C SER A 455 9.34 7.57 24.12
N CYS A 456 9.94 8.48 24.91
CA CYS A 456 10.45 8.14 26.23
C CYS A 456 9.90 9.00 27.37
N TYR A 457 9.44 10.24 27.11
CA TYR A 457 9.18 11.19 28.19
C TYR A 457 8.07 10.80 29.14
N GLY A 458 6.98 10.18 28.68
CA GLY A 458 5.86 9.92 29.59
C GLY A 458 6.21 8.99 30.75
N CYS A 459 7.21 8.12 30.59
CA CYS A 459 7.76 7.30 31.67
C CYS A 459 9.10 7.80 32.24
N HIS A 460 9.98 8.37 31.42
CA HIS A 460 11.35 8.75 31.80
C HIS A 460 11.50 10.26 32.09
N SER A 461 10.44 10.92 32.56
CA SER A 461 10.47 12.34 32.95
C SER A 461 9.89 12.58 34.36
N GLY A 462 9.72 13.85 34.72
CA GLY A 462 9.04 14.25 35.95
C GLY A 462 9.81 13.96 37.25
N SER A 463 9.07 13.94 38.37
CA SER A 463 9.64 13.82 39.72
C SER A 463 10.00 12.39 40.12
N ASN A 464 9.39 11.39 39.47
CA ASN A 464 9.57 9.96 39.76
C ASN A 464 9.72 9.18 38.44
N PRO A 465 10.82 9.34 37.70
CA PRO A 465 11.00 8.67 36.43
C PRO A 465 11.12 7.16 36.61
N SER A 466 10.56 6.39 35.67
CA SER A 466 10.59 4.93 35.65
C SER A 466 12.03 4.41 35.70
N GLY A 467 12.26 3.41 36.57
CA GLY A 467 13.59 2.87 36.82
C GLY A 467 14.58 3.84 37.47
N GLY A 468 14.15 5.04 37.90
CA GLY A 468 15.03 6.11 38.34
C GLY A 468 15.82 6.77 37.20
N ILE A 469 15.44 6.53 35.94
CA ILE A 469 16.13 7.00 34.74
C ILE A 469 15.37 8.19 34.17
N SER A 470 15.92 9.40 34.35
CA SER A 470 15.40 10.61 33.71
C SER A 470 16.07 10.80 32.36
N LEU A 471 15.33 11.20 31.32
CA LEU A 471 15.83 11.47 29.97
C LEU A 471 15.46 12.88 29.49
N THR A 472 15.39 13.84 30.41
CA THR A 472 14.84 15.20 30.16
C THR A 472 15.85 16.21 29.64
N ASN A 473 17.14 15.88 29.64
CA ASN A 473 18.20 16.76 29.16
C ASN A 473 19.41 15.97 28.66
N HIS A 474 20.27 16.65 27.92
CA HIS A 474 21.49 16.09 27.33
C HIS A 474 22.31 15.25 28.31
N SER A 475 22.66 15.82 29.47
CA SER A 475 23.54 15.14 30.44
C SER A 475 22.96 13.82 30.93
N GLN A 476 21.64 13.73 31.09
CA GLN A 476 20.98 12.52 31.52
C GLN A 476 20.92 11.48 30.40
N ILE A 477 20.54 11.90 29.19
CA ILE A 477 20.47 11.02 28.00
C ILE A 477 21.87 10.48 27.69
N ALA A 478 22.90 11.32 27.74
CA ALA A 478 24.30 10.93 27.52
C ALA A 478 24.81 9.97 28.61
N SER A 479 24.35 10.12 29.85
CA SER A 479 24.69 9.17 30.92
C SER A 479 24.15 7.78 30.60
N SER A 480 22.89 7.67 30.14
CA SER A 480 22.29 6.39 29.71
C SER A 480 22.89 5.85 28.40
N GLY A 481 23.25 6.72 27.46
CA GLY A 481 23.91 6.37 26.21
C GLY A 481 25.34 5.81 26.40
N SER A 482 26.03 6.23 27.46
CA SER A 482 27.38 5.75 27.79
C SER A 482 27.44 4.31 28.33
N ILE A 483 26.30 3.74 28.70
CA ILE A 483 26.20 2.39 29.28
C ILE A 483 26.12 1.38 28.12
N LEU A 484 27.05 0.43 28.09
CA LEU A 484 27.12 -0.59 27.03
C LEU A 484 25.85 -1.48 27.00
N PRO A 485 25.38 -1.89 25.81
CA PRO A 485 24.28 -2.84 25.68
C PRO A 485 24.48 -4.11 26.52
N GLY A 486 23.40 -4.62 27.09
CA GLY A 486 23.39 -5.74 28.03
C GLY A 486 23.63 -5.36 29.50
N ASN A 487 23.86 -4.07 29.79
CA ASN A 487 23.97 -3.57 31.16
C ASN A 487 22.73 -2.73 31.54
N ALA A 488 22.32 -2.84 32.80
CA ALA A 488 21.17 -2.12 33.34
C ALA A 488 21.30 -0.60 33.15
N GLY A 489 20.25 0.02 32.60
CA GLY A 489 20.20 1.46 32.31
C GLY A 489 20.76 1.89 30.95
N SER A 490 21.25 0.95 30.12
CA SER A 490 21.68 1.25 28.74
C SER A 490 20.53 1.73 27.88
N LEU A 491 20.66 2.94 27.32
CA LEU A 491 19.72 3.46 26.33
C LEU A 491 19.73 2.57 25.08
N LEU A 492 20.91 2.37 24.48
CA LEU A 492 21.04 1.57 23.25
C LEU A 492 20.60 0.12 23.49
N GLY A 493 20.95 -0.47 24.63
CA GLY A 493 20.52 -1.82 24.98
C GLY A 493 19.01 -1.95 25.16
N SER A 494 18.33 -0.95 25.72
CA SER A 494 16.87 -0.98 25.89
C SER A 494 16.12 -0.77 24.58
N ILE A 495 16.55 0.15 23.71
CA ILE A 495 15.87 0.41 22.42
C ILE A 495 16.16 -0.67 21.37
N THR A 496 17.26 -1.42 21.49
CA THR A 496 17.54 -2.59 20.61
C THR A 496 17.12 -3.92 21.24
N HIS A 497 16.40 -3.88 22.36
CA HIS A 497 15.93 -5.06 23.10
C HIS A 497 17.05 -6.08 23.41
N ALA A 498 18.25 -5.58 23.74
CA ALA A 498 19.40 -6.41 24.02
C ALA A 498 19.19 -7.26 25.30
N SER A 499 19.64 -8.52 25.26
CA SER A 499 19.61 -9.40 26.43
C SER A 499 20.28 -8.76 27.64
N GLY A 500 19.55 -8.65 28.76
CA GLY A 500 20.00 -8.00 30.00
C GLY A 500 19.46 -6.59 30.21
N ASN A 501 18.77 -6.02 29.22
CA ASN A 501 18.01 -4.78 29.31
C ASN A 501 16.51 -5.06 29.38
N VAL A 502 15.75 -4.10 29.90
CA VAL A 502 14.29 -4.08 29.77
C VAL A 502 13.97 -3.48 28.39
N PRO A 503 13.22 -4.18 27.52
CA PRO A 503 12.79 -3.65 26.23
C PRO A 503 11.99 -2.36 26.38
N MET A 504 12.32 -1.36 25.55
CA MET A 504 11.60 -0.08 25.48
C MET A 504 11.35 0.31 24.02
N PRO A 505 10.22 0.98 23.68
CA PRO A 505 9.10 1.36 24.54
C PRO A 505 8.39 0.16 25.20
N GLN A 506 7.89 0.36 26.43
CA GLN A 506 7.26 -0.71 27.19
C GLN A 506 5.92 -1.09 26.56
N ASN A 507 5.67 -2.39 26.37
CA ASN A 507 4.46 -2.93 25.72
C ASN A 507 4.23 -2.46 24.27
N GLY A 508 5.29 -2.01 23.59
CA GLY A 508 5.22 -1.53 22.22
C GLY A 508 6.28 -2.18 21.31
N PRO A 509 6.15 -1.99 19.99
CA PRO A 509 7.21 -2.35 19.06
C PRO A 509 8.49 -1.55 19.35
N SER A 510 9.63 -2.05 18.88
CA SER A 510 10.88 -1.31 18.87
C SER A 510 10.74 0.02 18.12
N LEU A 511 11.59 1.00 18.43
CA LEU A 511 11.76 2.17 17.57
C LEU A 511 12.16 1.74 16.15
N SER A 512 11.93 2.63 15.18
CA SER A 512 12.34 2.41 13.80
C SER A 512 13.86 2.18 13.71
N ASP A 513 14.29 1.42 12.70
CA ASP A 513 15.71 1.16 12.46
C ASP A 513 16.51 2.46 12.26
N CYS A 514 15.91 3.50 11.67
CA CYS A 514 16.57 4.81 11.52
C CYS A 514 16.73 5.54 12.84
N ASP A 515 15.70 5.59 13.71
CA ASP A 515 15.82 6.23 15.02
C ASP A 515 16.92 5.57 15.86
N ILE A 516 16.97 4.24 15.83
CA ILE A 516 18.03 3.46 16.48
C ILE A 516 19.38 3.79 15.87
N ALA A 517 19.49 3.91 14.54
CA ALA A 517 20.72 4.27 13.86
C ALA A 517 21.19 5.68 14.20
N GLN A 518 20.29 6.67 14.30
CA GLN A 518 20.61 8.04 14.68
C GLN A 518 21.06 8.11 16.15
N ILE A 519 20.34 7.47 17.08
CA ILE A 519 20.76 7.39 18.49
C ILE A 519 22.12 6.69 18.60
N ARG A 520 22.34 5.59 17.88
CA ARG A 520 23.62 4.87 17.86
C ARG A 520 24.74 5.74 17.32
N LYS A 521 24.53 6.43 16.20
CA LYS A 521 25.52 7.35 15.61
C LYS A 521 25.92 8.44 16.59
N TRP A 522 24.94 9.06 17.24
CA TRP A 522 25.19 10.09 18.24
C TRP A 522 25.98 9.54 19.45
N ILE A 523 25.69 8.32 19.90
CA ILE A 523 26.47 7.63 20.94
C ILE A 523 27.91 7.40 20.47
N ASP A 524 28.09 6.89 19.25
CA ASP A 524 29.39 6.60 18.65
C ASP A 524 30.25 7.85 18.44
N ASP A 525 29.61 9.01 18.16
CA ASP A 525 30.26 10.33 18.05
C ASP A 525 30.64 10.94 19.40
N GLY A 526 30.38 10.24 20.52
CA GLY A 526 30.70 10.70 21.86
C GLY A 526 29.65 11.61 22.48
N MET A 527 28.40 11.52 22.00
CA MET A 527 27.22 12.20 22.55
C MET A 527 27.38 13.73 22.63
N PRO A 528 27.73 14.41 21.53
CA PRO A 528 27.86 15.88 21.52
C PRO A 528 26.53 16.57 21.86
N ASP A 529 26.59 17.74 22.50
CA ASP A 529 25.43 18.60 22.78
C ASP A 529 25.36 19.69 21.68
N ASN A 530 24.92 19.29 20.48
CA ASN A 530 25.03 20.07 19.24
C ASN A 530 23.72 20.34 18.51
#